data_AF-T0YEY8-F1
#
_entry.id   AF-T0YEY8-F1
#
_cell.length_a   1.000
_cell.length_b   1.000
_cell.length_c   1.000
_cell.angle_alpha   90.00
_cell.angle_beta   90.00
_cell.angle_gamma   90.00
#
_symmetry.space_group_name_H-M   'P 1'
#
loop_
_entity.id
_entity.type
_entity.pdbx_description
1 polymer ?
#
loop_
_entity_poly.entity_id
_entity_poly.type
_entity_poly.pdbx_seq_one_letter_code
_entity_poly.pdbx_strand_id
1 'polypeptide(L)'
;EGIALSRRRITLSTSGVVPMMDRAGAELGVNLAVSLHAVRDDLRDELVPLNRKYPIAELIAACRRYPGASNARRITFEYVMLRGVNDSEADARELVRLIAGLPAKVNLIPFNPWPGSQFAPSTPGAIRRFAEIVMNAGYSAPVRTPRGRDILAACGQLRTAAG
;
A
#
# COMPACT_ATOMS: atom_id res chain seq x y z
N GLU A 1 21.85 -26.08 -0.07
CA GLU A 1 22.18 -25.21 -1.22
C GLU A 1 21.11 -24.14 -1.34
N GLY A 2 21.49 -22.86 -1.16
CA GLY A 2 20.52 -21.75 -1.11
C GLY A 2 20.22 -21.22 -2.50
N ILE A 3 18.94 -20.97 -2.81
CA ILE A 3 18.53 -20.26 -4.01
C ILE A 3 19.23 -18.89 -4.00
N ALA A 4 20.12 -18.63 -4.96
CA ALA A 4 20.89 -17.38 -5.09
C ALA A 4 19.99 -16.21 -5.55
N LEU A 5 18.94 -15.91 -4.77
CA LEU A 5 18.04 -14.81 -5.04
C LEU A 5 18.61 -13.52 -4.41
N SER A 6 18.97 -12.56 -5.26
CA SER A 6 19.37 -11.23 -4.79
C SER A 6 18.28 -10.64 -3.89
N ARG A 7 18.66 -10.17 -2.70
CA ARG A 7 17.78 -9.49 -1.73
C ARG A 7 17.05 -8.29 -2.36
N ARG A 8 17.63 -7.68 -3.40
CA ARG A 8 17.02 -6.59 -4.19
C ARG A 8 15.80 -7.03 -5.01
N ARG A 9 15.60 -8.34 -5.19
CA ARG A 9 14.42 -8.93 -5.86
C ARG A 9 13.36 -9.42 -4.88
N ILE A 10 13.62 -9.31 -3.57
CA ILE A 10 12.68 -9.70 -2.52
C ILE A 10 11.98 -8.45 -2.00
N THR A 11 10.66 -8.50 -1.89
CA THR A 11 9.85 -7.43 -1.31
C THR A 11 9.07 -7.98 -0.13
N LEU A 12 9.25 -7.38 1.04
CA LEU A 12 8.41 -7.60 2.21
C LEU A 12 7.21 -6.66 2.10
N SER A 13 5.99 -7.21 2.07
CA SER A 13 4.76 -6.42 2.22
C SER A 13 4.25 -6.49 3.66
N THR A 14 3.75 -5.39 4.19
CA THR A 14 3.25 -5.28 5.56
C THR A 14 2.12 -4.27 5.70
N SER A 15 1.18 -4.54 6.61
CA SER A 15 0.15 -3.57 7.03
C SER A 15 0.67 -2.55 8.06
N GLY A 16 1.93 -2.68 8.50
CA GLY A 16 2.58 -1.69 9.36
C GLY A 16 2.80 -2.11 10.81
N VAL A 17 3.26 -3.34 11.08
CA VAL A 17 3.73 -3.71 12.42
C VAL A 17 5.09 -3.04 12.65
N VAL A 18 5.07 -1.81 13.17
CA VAL A 18 6.23 -0.90 13.21
C VAL A 18 7.51 -1.54 13.78
N PRO A 19 7.49 -2.23 14.94
CA PRO A 19 8.71 -2.87 15.47
C PRO A 19 9.28 -3.96 14.54
N MET A 20 8.42 -4.65 13.79
CA MET A 20 8.86 -5.68 12.84
C MET A 20 9.40 -5.08 11.55
N MET A 21 8.96 -3.89 11.16
CA MET A 21 9.54 -3.15 10.04
C MET A 21 10.98 -2.77 10.34
N ASP A 22 11.25 -2.24 11.53
CA ASP A 22 12.61 -1.87 11.98
C ASP A 22 13.53 -3.09 12.00
N ARG A 23 13.05 -4.17 12.62
CA ARG A 23 13.78 -5.43 12.71
C ARG A 23 14.08 -6.02 11.33
N ALA A 24 13.08 -6.10 10.45
CA ALA A 24 13.25 -6.61 9.09
C ALA A 24 14.22 -5.76 8.27
N GLY A 25 14.17 -4.44 8.44
CA GLY A 25 15.09 -3.50 7.82
C GLY A 25 16.54 -3.75 8.22
N ALA A 26 16.79 -3.97 9.51
CA ALA A 26 18.12 -4.25 10.06
C ALA A 26 18.66 -5.64 9.66
N GLU A 27 17.80 -6.67 9.68
CA GLU A 27 18.23 -8.06 9.52
C GLU A 27 18.26 -8.52 8.05
N LEU A 28 17.29 -8.10 7.24
CA LEU A 28 17.02 -8.72 5.94
C LEU A 28 17.55 -7.88 4.76
N GLY A 29 17.48 -6.56 4.85
CA GLY A 29 17.91 -5.66 3.77
C GLY A 29 17.12 -5.83 2.47
N VAL A 30 15.83 -6.18 2.55
CA VAL A 30 14.90 -6.40 1.42
C VAL A 30 14.11 -5.14 1.06
N ASN A 31 13.46 -5.10 -0.10
CA ASN A 31 12.56 -3.99 -0.44
C ASN A 31 11.32 -3.99 0.45
N LEU A 32 10.71 -2.83 0.63
CA LEU A 32 9.52 -2.66 1.48
C LEU A 32 8.31 -2.23 0.64
N ALA A 33 7.18 -2.91 0.85
CA ALA A 33 5.86 -2.49 0.46
C ALA A 33 4.97 -2.31 1.70
N VAL A 34 4.17 -1.25 1.73
CA VAL A 34 3.33 -0.89 2.87
C VAL A 34 1.88 -0.75 2.39
N SER A 35 0.98 -1.53 2.98
CA SER A 35 -0.46 -1.43 2.75
C SER A 35 -1.03 -0.23 3.53
N LEU A 36 -1.06 0.93 2.86
CA LEU A 36 -1.46 2.20 3.48
C LEU A 36 -2.97 2.41 3.41
N HIS A 37 -3.53 2.41 2.19
CA HIS A 37 -4.97 2.43 1.86
C HIS A 37 -5.81 3.63 2.33
N ALA A 38 -5.31 4.47 3.24
CA ALA A 38 -5.95 5.73 3.63
C ALA A 38 -4.90 6.72 4.12
N VAL A 39 -5.27 8.00 4.10
CA VAL A 39 -4.41 9.13 4.48
C VAL A 39 -4.79 9.80 5.80
N ARG A 40 -5.84 9.28 6.45
CA ARG A 40 -6.38 9.75 7.73
C ARG A 40 -6.64 8.55 8.64
N ASP A 41 -6.38 8.70 9.94
CA ASP A 41 -6.37 7.58 10.88
C ASP A 41 -7.76 6.97 11.10
N ASP A 42 -8.82 7.78 11.14
CA ASP A 42 -10.21 7.32 11.27
C ASP A 42 -10.60 6.31 10.19
N LEU A 43 -10.33 6.64 8.92
CA LEU A 43 -10.60 5.72 7.82
C LEU A 43 -9.62 4.52 7.84
N ARG A 44 -8.36 4.76 8.19
CA ARG A 44 -7.37 3.67 8.22
C ARG A 44 -7.67 2.67 9.33
N ASP A 45 -8.25 3.08 10.45
CA ASP A 45 -8.74 2.20 11.51
C ASP A 45 -9.85 1.26 11.04
N GLU A 46 -10.69 1.70 10.10
CA GLU A 46 -11.72 0.88 9.47
C GLU A 46 -11.12 -0.07 8.43
N LEU A 47 -10.29 0.43 7.52
CA LEU A 47 -9.75 -0.35 6.39
C LEU A 47 -8.63 -1.30 6.81
N VAL A 48 -7.81 -0.88 7.78
CA VAL A 48 -6.63 -1.60 8.28
C VAL A 48 -6.61 -1.50 9.82
N PRO A 49 -7.36 -2.36 10.55
CA PRO A 49 -7.54 -2.25 12.00
C PRO A 49 -6.25 -2.16 12.84
N LEU A 50 -5.12 -2.61 12.29
CA LEU A 50 -3.79 -2.46 12.90
C LEU A 50 -3.41 -0.98 13.14
N ASN A 51 -4.00 -0.04 12.41
CA ASN A 51 -3.74 1.40 12.54
C ASN A 51 -4.01 1.93 13.96
N ARG A 52 -5.02 1.39 14.65
CA ARG A 52 -5.33 1.74 16.05
C ARG A 52 -4.15 1.51 17.00
N LYS A 53 -3.26 0.56 16.66
CA LYS A 53 -2.05 0.26 17.41
C LYS A 53 -0.82 1.01 16.88
N TYR A 54 -0.73 1.19 15.57
CA TYR A 54 0.37 1.89 14.90
C TYR A 54 -0.21 2.91 13.90
N PRO A 55 -0.51 4.14 14.36
CA PRO A 55 -1.11 5.19 13.54
C PRO A 55 -0.25 5.59 12.35
N ILE A 56 -0.84 6.30 11.39
CA ILE A 56 -0.16 6.69 10.13
C ILE A 56 1.15 7.42 10.42
N ALA A 57 1.18 8.32 11.39
CA ALA A 57 2.40 9.08 11.72
C ALA A 57 3.57 8.17 12.12
N GLU A 58 3.31 7.15 12.96
CA GLU A 58 4.32 6.18 13.37
C GLU A 58 4.74 5.27 12.21
N LEU A 59 3.79 4.85 11.38
CA LEU A 59 4.05 4.07 10.18
C LEU A 59 4.97 4.82 9.20
N ILE A 60 4.67 6.09 8.92
CA ILE A 60 5.50 6.93 8.05
C ILE A 60 6.88 7.17 8.68
N ALA A 61 6.95 7.37 10.00
CA ALA A 61 8.23 7.45 10.70
C ALA A 61 9.06 6.15 10.56
N ALA A 62 8.42 4.98 10.56
CA ALA A 62 9.08 3.69 10.34
C ALA A 62 9.59 3.58 8.90
N CYS A 63 8.82 4.03 7.92
CA CYS A 63 9.26 4.12 6.53
C CYS A 63 10.49 5.04 6.38
N ARG A 64 10.52 6.19 7.05
CA ARG A 64 11.64 7.15 6.98
C ARG A 64 12.95 6.56 7.49
N ARG A 65 12.90 5.74 8.53
CA ARG A 65 14.09 5.10 9.12
C ARG A 65 14.38 3.71 8.55
N TYR A 66 13.61 3.23 7.57
CA TYR A 66 13.81 1.90 6.98
C TYR A 66 15.14 1.85 6.19
N PRO A 67 16.10 0.98 6.58
CA PRO A 67 17.42 0.95 5.98
C PRO A 67 17.44 0.64 4.47
N GLY A 68 18.24 1.41 3.74
CA GLY A 68 18.47 1.22 2.31
C GLY A 68 17.36 1.76 1.39
N ALA A 69 16.35 2.44 1.95
CA ALA A 69 15.40 3.23 1.18
C ALA A 69 16.15 4.31 0.39
N SER A 70 15.98 4.31 -0.94
CA SER A 70 16.66 5.23 -1.86
C SER A 70 15.92 5.29 -3.19
N ASN A 71 16.29 6.20 -4.09
CA ASN A 71 15.68 6.25 -5.43
C ASN A 71 15.83 4.93 -6.21
N ALA A 72 16.86 4.12 -5.94
CA ALA A 72 17.04 2.79 -6.51
C ALA A 72 16.23 1.70 -5.77
N ARG A 73 15.80 1.96 -4.54
CA ARG A 73 15.04 1.04 -3.66
C ARG A 73 13.89 1.80 -3.01
N ARG A 74 12.94 2.24 -3.84
CA ARG A 74 11.79 3.03 -3.39
C ARG A 74 10.86 2.18 -2.53
N ILE A 75 10.35 2.74 -1.45
CA ILE A 75 9.26 2.17 -0.66
C ILE A 75 8.00 2.17 -1.53
N THR A 76 7.30 1.05 -1.58
CA THR A 76 6.04 0.94 -2.33
C THR A 76 4.88 1.14 -1.38
N PHE A 77 4.09 2.19 -1.56
CA PHE A 77 2.82 2.33 -0.86
C PHE A 77 1.71 1.70 -1.70
N GLU A 78 1.02 0.71 -1.14
CA GLU A 78 -0.15 0.10 -1.76
C GLU A 78 -1.40 0.88 -1.34
N TYR A 79 -2.20 1.28 -2.32
CA TYR A 79 -3.38 2.10 -2.11
C TYR A 79 -4.56 1.53 -2.90
N VAL A 80 -5.51 0.90 -2.20
CA VAL A 80 -6.73 0.41 -2.82
C VAL A 80 -7.65 1.58 -3.16
N MET A 81 -8.26 1.54 -4.34
CA MET A 81 -9.10 2.63 -4.86
C MET A 81 -10.58 2.29 -4.64
N LEU A 82 -11.16 2.90 -3.60
CA LEU A 82 -12.54 2.71 -3.16
C LEU A 82 -13.37 3.96 -3.47
N ARG A 83 -14.41 3.77 -4.28
CA ARG A 83 -15.26 4.86 -4.78
C ARG A 83 -15.89 5.64 -3.65
N GLY A 84 -15.62 6.95 -3.60
CA GLY A 84 -16.22 7.88 -2.65
C GLY A 84 -15.75 7.71 -1.20
N VAL A 85 -14.73 6.87 -0.98
CA VAL A 85 -14.21 6.57 0.37
C VAL A 85 -12.82 7.16 0.56
N ASN A 86 -11.92 6.90 -0.39
CA ASN A 86 -10.50 7.25 -0.29
C ASN A 86 -9.88 7.68 -1.63
N ASP A 87 -10.71 7.96 -2.64
CA ASP A 87 -10.30 8.21 -4.03
C ASP A 87 -10.50 9.66 -4.49
N SER A 88 -10.64 10.60 -3.56
CA SER A 88 -10.77 12.02 -3.88
C SER A 88 -9.42 12.64 -4.26
N GLU A 89 -9.45 13.79 -4.94
CA GLU A 89 -8.24 14.55 -5.21
C GLU A 89 -7.57 15.09 -3.93
N ALA A 90 -8.37 15.39 -2.90
CA ALA A 90 -7.87 15.79 -1.59
C ALA A 90 -7.09 14.65 -0.93
N ASP A 91 -7.58 13.42 -1.01
CA ASP A 91 -6.86 12.23 -0.52
C ASP A 91 -5.52 12.06 -1.26
N ALA A 92 -5.50 12.28 -2.57
CA ALA A 92 -4.27 12.22 -3.37
C ALA A 92 -3.23 13.28 -2.95
N ARG A 93 -3.66 14.51 -2.69
CA ARG A 93 -2.77 15.60 -2.23
C ARG A 93 -2.24 15.33 -0.83
N GLU A 94 -3.09 14.82 0.05
CA GLU A 94 -2.69 14.46 1.40
C GLU A 94 -1.73 13.27 1.39
N LEU A 95 -1.94 12.27 0.52
CA LEU A 95 -1.01 11.17 0.32
C LEU A 95 0.38 11.71 -0.05
N VAL A 96 0.46 12.63 -1.02
CA VAL A 96 1.71 13.29 -1.42
C VAL A 96 2.37 14.00 -0.24
N ARG A 97 1.59 14.70 0.59
CA ARG A 97 2.08 15.40 1.79
C ARG A 97 2.69 14.42 2.80
N LEU A 98 2.01 13.30 3.07
CA LEU A 98 2.46 12.28 4.02
C LEU A 98 3.79 11.66 3.59
N ILE A 99 3.93 11.34 2.30
CA ILE A 99 5.12 10.66 1.78
C ILE A 99 6.22 11.62 1.33
N ALA A 100 6.03 12.94 1.51
CA ALA A 100 6.99 13.95 1.13
C ALA A 100 8.40 13.66 1.67
N GLY A 101 9.39 13.68 0.78
CA GLY A 101 10.80 13.43 1.09
C GLY A 101 11.19 11.95 1.19
N LEU A 102 10.24 11.02 1.11
CA LEU A 102 10.55 9.59 1.04
C LEU A 102 10.91 9.20 -0.39
N PRO A 103 11.92 8.34 -0.60
CA PRO A 103 12.08 7.65 -1.87
C PRO A 103 10.94 6.62 -2.01
N ALA A 104 9.86 7.03 -2.66
CA ALA A 104 8.61 6.26 -2.68
C ALA A 104 8.01 6.12 -4.08
N LYS A 105 7.10 5.16 -4.21
CA LYS A 105 6.13 5.03 -5.30
C LYS A 105 4.80 4.56 -4.74
N VAL A 106 3.71 4.83 -5.46
CA VAL A 106 2.35 4.49 -5.03
C VAL A 106 1.73 3.53 -6.04
N ASN A 107 1.47 2.29 -5.63
CA ASN A 107 0.73 1.36 -6.47
C ASN A 107 -0.77 1.55 -6.21
N LEU A 108 -1.49 2.10 -7.19
CA LEU A 108 -2.94 2.21 -7.13
C LEU A 108 -3.58 0.87 -7.53
N ILE A 109 -4.44 0.34 -6.68
CA ILE A 109 -5.04 -0.98 -6.85
C ILE A 109 -6.56 -0.79 -7.02
N PRO A 110 -7.10 -0.95 -8.24
CA PRO A 110 -8.55 -0.97 -8.42
C PRO A 110 -9.17 -2.05 -7.55
N PHE A 111 -10.18 -1.69 -6.77
CA PHE A 111 -10.90 -2.65 -5.93
C PHE A 111 -11.60 -3.72 -6.79
N ASN A 112 -11.60 -4.96 -6.30
CA ASN A 112 -12.35 -6.06 -6.90
C ASN A 112 -13.49 -6.45 -5.95
N PRO A 113 -14.76 -6.11 -6.26
CA PRO A 113 -15.89 -6.45 -5.40
C PRO A 113 -16.08 -7.94 -5.22
N TRP A 114 -16.65 -8.32 -4.08
CA TRP A 114 -17.15 -9.68 -3.82
C TRP A 114 -18.58 -9.60 -3.26
N PRO A 115 -19.37 -10.69 -3.32
CA PRO A 115 -20.73 -10.69 -2.78
C PRO A 115 -20.76 -10.23 -1.32
N GLY A 116 -21.54 -9.19 -1.03
CA GLY A 116 -21.65 -8.59 0.30
C GLY A 116 -20.60 -7.52 0.64
N SER A 117 -19.69 -7.17 -0.27
CA SER A 117 -18.78 -6.04 -0.04
C SER A 117 -19.55 -4.72 -0.05
N GLN A 118 -19.39 -3.90 0.99
CA GLN A 118 -19.99 -2.56 1.09
C GLN A 118 -19.29 -1.51 0.21
N PHE A 119 -18.12 -1.84 -0.34
CA PHE A 119 -17.32 -0.93 -1.15
C PHE A 119 -17.52 -1.14 -2.65
N ALA A 120 -17.31 -0.08 -3.42
CA ALA A 120 -17.37 -0.10 -4.88
C ALA A 120 -16.01 0.32 -5.47
N PRO A 121 -15.67 -0.16 -6.68
CA PRO A 121 -14.43 0.23 -7.34
C PRO A 121 -14.52 1.69 -7.80
N SER A 122 -13.47 2.45 -7.53
CA SER A 122 -13.31 3.80 -8.09
C SER A 122 -13.51 3.81 -9.60
N THR A 123 -14.05 4.92 -10.12
CA THR A 123 -14.21 5.06 -11.57
C THR A 123 -12.84 5.20 -12.24
N PRO A 124 -12.69 4.78 -13.51
CA PRO A 124 -11.44 5.00 -14.24
C PRO A 124 -11.00 6.47 -14.26
N GLY A 125 -11.95 7.41 -14.32
CA GLY A 125 -11.67 8.84 -14.26
C GLY A 125 -11.10 9.29 -12.91
N ALA A 126 -11.66 8.81 -11.79
CA ALA A 126 -11.14 9.11 -10.45
C ALA A 126 -9.72 8.54 -10.26
N ILE A 127 -9.48 7.29 -10.68
CA ILE A 127 -8.16 6.66 -10.59
C ILE A 127 -7.12 7.45 -11.41
N ARG A 128 -7.48 7.88 -12.64
CA ARG A 128 -6.58 8.69 -13.48
C ARG A 128 -6.21 10.02 -12.81
N ARG A 129 -7.19 10.79 -12.32
CA ARG A 129 -6.92 12.07 -11.63
C ARG A 129 -6.08 11.90 -10.37
N PHE A 130 -6.37 10.86 -9.58
CA PHE A 130 -5.57 10.53 -8.39
C PHE A 130 -4.12 10.22 -8.79
N ALA A 131 -3.92 9.37 -9.81
CA ALA A 131 -2.60 9.03 -10.33
C ALA A 131 -1.85 10.27 -10.86
N GLU A 132 -2.51 11.13 -11.62
CA GLU A 132 -1.94 12.36 -12.17
C GLU A 132 -1.44 13.30 -11.06
N ILE A 133 -2.20 13.49 -9.98
CA ILE A 133 -1.77 14.32 -8.84
C ILE A 133 -0.49 13.75 -8.22
N VAL A 134 -0.45 12.44 -7.98
CA VAL A 134 0.72 11.77 -7.38
C VAL A 134 1.94 11.83 -8.32
N MET A 135 1.74 11.63 -9.62
CA MET A 135 2.79 11.72 -10.64
C MET A 135 3.34 13.15 -10.80
N ASN A 136 2.46 14.16 -10.81
CA ASN A 136 2.87 15.56 -10.90
C ASN A 136 3.68 16.02 -9.68
N ALA A 137 3.51 15.35 -8.53
CA ALA A 137 4.33 15.56 -7.34
C ALA A 137 5.68 14.81 -7.36
N GLY A 138 5.99 14.09 -8.44
CA GLY A 138 7.27 13.39 -8.63
C GLY A 138 7.27 11.91 -8.19
N TYR A 139 6.12 11.35 -7.79
CA TYR A 139 6.01 9.95 -7.38
C TYR A 139 5.40 9.09 -8.48
N SER A 140 6.03 7.96 -8.80
CA SER A 140 5.44 7.00 -9.73
C SER A 140 4.13 6.43 -9.15
N ALA A 141 3.05 6.49 -9.93
CA ALA A 141 1.72 6.04 -9.51
C ALA A 141 1.09 4.99 -10.45
N PRO A 142 1.72 3.83 -10.68
CA PRO A 142 1.17 2.83 -11.60
C PRO A 142 -0.17 2.30 -11.07
N VAL A 143 -1.12 2.18 -11.99
CA VAL A 143 -2.40 1.50 -11.74
C VAL A 143 -2.22 0.02 -12.04
N ARG A 144 -2.48 -0.84 -11.04
CA ARG A 144 -2.39 -2.28 -11.20
C ARG A 144 -3.49 -2.76 -12.16
N THR A 145 -3.10 -3.35 -13.28
CA THR A 145 -4.04 -4.06 -14.15
C THR A 145 -4.57 -5.29 -13.41
N PRO A 146 -5.90 -5.46 -13.27
CA PRO A 146 -6.46 -6.68 -12.71
C PRO A 146 -6.01 -7.87 -13.56
N ARG A 147 -5.28 -8.81 -12.96
CA ARG A 147 -5.04 -10.12 -13.58
C ARG A 147 -6.21 -11.01 -13.21
N GLY A 148 -6.93 -11.54 -14.22
CA GLY A 148 -7.92 -12.61 -13.99
C GLY A 148 -9.37 -12.17 -13.75
N ARG A 149 -9.87 -11.10 -14.40
CA ARG A 149 -11.33 -10.86 -14.45
C ARG A 149 -12.12 -12.04 -15.04
N ASP A 150 -11.46 -12.90 -15.80
CA ASP A 150 -12.03 -14.13 -16.38
C ASP A 150 -11.89 -15.37 -15.49
N ILE A 151 -11.37 -15.22 -14.27
CA ILE A 151 -11.09 -16.35 -13.39
C ILE A 151 -11.80 -16.11 -12.06
N LEU A 152 -13.11 -16.40 -12.04
CA LEU A 152 -13.89 -16.76 -10.83
C LEU A 152 -13.36 -18.05 -10.16
N ALA A 153 -12.09 -18.39 -10.34
CA ALA A 153 -11.45 -19.60 -9.83
C ALA A 153 -10.17 -19.21 -9.06
N ALA A 154 -10.34 -18.71 -7.83
CA ALA A 154 -9.43 -18.96 -6.71
C ALA A 154 -10.02 -18.41 -5.40
N CYS A 155 -10.52 -19.33 -4.57
CA CYS A 155 -10.41 -19.32 -3.11
C CYS A 155 -11.14 -18.24 -2.29
N GLY A 156 -12.38 -18.58 -1.91
CA GLY A 156 -12.89 -18.33 -0.55
C GLY A 156 -12.30 -19.29 0.50
N GLN A 157 -10.98 -19.54 0.50
CA GLN A 157 -10.34 -20.59 1.31
C GLN A 157 -9.13 -20.12 2.12
N LEU A 158 -9.19 -18.93 2.71
CA LEU A 158 -8.41 -18.62 3.90
C LEU A 158 -9.28 -17.85 4.91
N ARG A 159 -10.37 -18.48 5.34
CA ARG A 159 -10.86 -18.31 6.71
C ARG A 159 -10.07 -19.29 7.56
N THR A 160 -9.02 -18.84 8.23
CA THR A 160 -8.56 -19.53 9.44
C THR A 160 -9.68 -19.36 10.47
N ALA A 161 -10.41 -20.44 10.72
CA ALA A 161 -11.04 -20.63 12.00
C ALA A 161 -9.92 -20.63 13.05
N ALA A 162 -9.64 -19.45 13.62
CA ALA A 162 -9.02 -19.37 14.92
C ALA A 162 -10.17 -19.51 15.91
N GLY A 163 -10.28 -20.71 16.50
CA GLY A 163 -11.01 -20.90 17.75
C GLY A 163 -10.26 -20.30 18.93
#